data_AF-A0A1A8NJS5-F1
#
_entry.id   AF-A0A1A8NJS5-F1
#
_cell.length_a   1.000
_cell.length_b   1.000
_cell.length_c   1.000
_cell.angle_alpha   90.00
_cell.angle_beta   90.00
_cell.angle_gamma   90.00
#
_symmetry.space_group_name_H-M   'P 1'
#
loop_
_entity.id
_entity.type
_entity.pdbx_description
1 polymer ?
#
loop_
_entity_poly.entity_id
_entity_poly.type
_entity_poly.pdbx_seq_one_letter_code
_entity_poly.pdbx_strand_id
1 'polypeptide(L)' 'GVSFIIQIGLTRESVLLPQAADLAYIKQIACSIVDTKFPECGFYGIYDKILLFKHDPTTNNILQLVKATSDIQEGD' A
#
# COMPACT_ATOMS: atom_id res chain seq x y z
N GLY A 1 12.20 10.21 -3.51
CA GLY A 1 11.08 9.39 -3.00
C GLY A 1 10.36 8.79 -4.18
N VAL A 2 9.57 7.74 -3.98
CA VAL A 2 8.79 7.09 -5.05
C VAL A 2 7.32 7.47 -4.87
N SER A 3 6.68 7.98 -5.92
CA SER A 3 5.24 8.27 -5.90
C SER A 3 4.46 7.11 -6.50
N PHE A 4 3.40 6.68 -5.83
CA PHE A 4 2.51 5.61 -6.28
C PHE A 4 1.08 5.83 -5.77
N ILE A 5 0.12 5.08 -6.29
CA ILE A 5 -1.27 5.09 -5.87
C ILE A 5 -1.54 3.84 -5.04
N ILE A 6 -1.99 4.03 -3.80
CA ILE A 6 -2.48 2.93 -2.99
C ILE A 6 -4.00 2.84 -3.15
N GLN A 7 -4.50 1.64 -3.45
CA GLN A 7 -5.93 1.36 -3.52
C GLN A 7 -6.37 0.49 -2.35
N ILE A 8 -7.41 0.91 -1.63
CA ILE A 8 -8.05 0.13 -0.56
C ILE A 8 -9.56 0.16 -0.77
N GLY A 9 -10.14 -1.01 -1.01
CA GLY A 9 -11.51 -1.12 -1.51
C GLY A 9 -11.63 -0.40 -2.86
N LEU A 10 -12.48 0.63 -2.92
CA LEU A 10 -12.67 1.48 -4.10
C LEU A 10 -11.97 2.85 -3.98
N THR A 11 -11.31 3.12 -2.84
CA THR A 11 -10.61 4.38 -2.60
C THR A 11 -9.19 4.30 -3.12
N ARG A 12 -8.73 5.36 -3.77
CA ARG A 12 -7.38 5.52 -4.28
C ARG A 12 -6.76 6.76 -3.65
N GLU A 13 -5.57 6.63 -3.09
CA GLU A 13 -4.83 7.71 -2.46
C GLU A 13 -3.41 7.78 -3.04
N SER A 14 -2.92 9.00 -3.25
CA SER A 14 -1.54 9.21 -3.69
C SER A 14 -0.60 9.19 -2.50
N VAL A 15 0.47 8.40 -2.62
CA VAL A 15 1.47 8.22 -1.56
C VAL A 15 2.85 8.56 -2.11
N LEU A 16 3.56 9.42 -1.38
CA LEU A 16 4.97 9.70 -1.63
C LEU A 16 5.81 8.91 -0.61
N LEU A 17 6.51 7.88 -1.07
CA LEU A 17 7.42 7.08 -0.26
C LEU A 17 8.75 7.82 -0.06
N PRO A 18 9.14 8.16 1.18
CA PRO A 18 10.47 8.68 1.46
C PRO A 18 11.54 7.65 1.11
N GLN A 19 12.73 8.11 0.71
CA GLN A 19 13.80 7.22 0.24
C GLN A 19 14.36 6.29 1.33
N ALA A 20 14.20 6.67 2.61
CA ALA A 20 14.62 5.90 3.78
C ALA A 20 13.47 5.08 4.41
N ALA A 21 12.27 5.08 3.80
CA ALA A 21 11.14 4.35 4.34
C ALA A 21 11.25 2.84 4.09
N ASP A 22 10.71 2.07 5.02
CA ASP A 22 10.61 0.61 4.94
C ASP A 22 9.16 0.16 4.68
N LEU A 23 8.96 -1.15 4.62
CA LEU A 23 7.63 -1.71 4.35
C LEU A 23 6.64 -1.44 5.51
N ALA A 24 7.14 -1.30 6.74
CA ALA A 24 6.31 -1.00 7.90
C ALA A 24 5.67 0.39 7.79
N TYR A 25 6.43 1.37 7.29
CA TYR A 25 5.91 2.71 7.00
C TYR A 25 4.74 2.69 6.01
N ILE A 26 4.83 1.87 4.95
CA ILE A 26 3.75 1.76 3.94
C ILE A 26 2.51 1.11 4.55
N LYS A 27 2.70 0.05 5.35
CA LYS A 27 1.58 -0.57 6.08
C LYS A 27 0.92 0.45 7.00
N GLN A 28 1.68 1.27 7.71
CA GLN A 28 1.15 2.32 8.57
C GLN A 28 0.33 3.35 7.79
N ILE A 29 0.78 3.75 6.59
CA ILE A 29 0.00 4.63 5.71
C ILE A 29 -1.31 3.96 5.29
N ALA A 30 -1.27 2.69 4.90
CA ALA A 30 -2.48 1.94 4.55
C ALA A 30 -3.48 1.88 5.72
N CYS A 31 -2.99 1.69 6.95
CA CYS A 31 -3.82 1.76 8.15
C CYS A 31 -4.46 3.12 8.32
N SER A 32 -3.67 4.20 8.24
CA SER A 32 -4.15 5.56 8.40
C SER A 32 -5.23 5.92 7.37
N ILE A 33 -5.09 5.44 6.13
CA ILE A 33 -6.09 5.63 5.08
C ILE A 33 -7.38 4.89 5.45
N VAL A 34 -7.30 3.64 5.91
CA VAL A 34 -8.48 2.88 6.33
C VAL A 34 -9.17 3.51 7.52
N ASP A 35 -8.43 3.93 8.55
CA ASP A 35 -9.03 4.57 9.72
C ASP A 35 -9.74 5.88 9.34
N THR A 36 -9.22 6.60 8.34
CA THR A 36 -9.82 7.84 7.84
C THR A 36 -11.04 7.60 6.94
N LYS A 37 -10.97 6.62 6.04
CA LYS A 37 -11.98 6.38 4.99
C LYS A 37 -13.05 5.38 5.39
N PHE A 38 -12.70 4.45 6.26
CA PHE A 38 -13.53 3.36 6.75
C PHE A 38 -13.41 3.24 8.29
N PRO A 39 -13.78 4.28 9.06
CA PRO A 39 -13.61 4.29 10.52
C PRO A 39 -14.33 3.14 11.24
N GLU A 40 -15.40 2.60 10.64
CA GLU A 40 -16.13 1.43 11.17
C GLU A 40 -15.44 0.08 10.87
N CYS A 41 -14.48 0.07 9.94
CA CYS A 41 -13.71 -1.10 9.51
C CYS A 41 -12.22 -0.96 9.84
N GLY A 42 -11.88 -0.23 10.92
CA GLY A 42 -10.50 -0.06 11.36
C GLY A 42 -9.78 -1.39 11.62
N PHE A 43 -8.48 -1.42 11.39
CA PHE A 43 -7.66 -2.63 11.49
C PHE A 43 -7.26 -2.96 12.95
N TYR A 44 -8.22 -3.26 13.82
CA TYR A 44 -7.92 -3.61 15.22
C TYR A 44 -7.02 -4.86 15.34
N GLY A 45 -5.73 -4.64 15.65
CA GLY A 45 -4.78 -5.72 15.92
C GLY A 45 -4.40 -6.59 14.71
N ILE A 46 -4.74 -6.16 13.49
CA ILE A 46 -4.42 -6.88 12.24
C ILE A 46 -3.45 -6.12 11.33
N TYR A 47 -2.88 -5.02 11.81
CA TYR A 47 -1.88 -4.20 11.11
C TYR A 47 -0.71 -5.04 10.56
N ASP A 48 -0.19 -5.97 11.36
CA ASP A 48 0.90 -6.85 10.93
C ASP A 48 0.48 -7.87 9.86
N LYS A 49 -0.82 -8.15 9.77
CA LYS A 49 -1.42 -9.08 8.80
C LYS A 49 -1.76 -8.40 7.47
N ILE A 50 -1.55 -7.09 7.35
CA ILE A 50 -1.74 -6.38 6.08
C ILE A 50 -0.71 -6.88 5.07
N LEU A 51 -1.22 -7.36 3.93
CA LEU A 51 -0.43 -7.73 2.77
C LEU A 51 -0.61 -6.65 1.71
N LEU A 52 0.50 -6.26 1.08
CA LEU A 52 0.53 -5.27 0.01
C LEU A 52 0.77 -5.99 -1.30
N PHE A 53 0.03 -5.61 -2.33
CA PHE A 53 0.17 -6.18 -3.66
C PHE A 53 0.32 -5.07 -4.69
N LYS A 54 1.16 -5.31 -5.68
CA LYS A 54 1.29 -4.47 -6.87
C LYS A 54 0.80 -5.21 -8.11
N HIS A 55 0.42 -4.48 -9.15
CA HIS A 55 0.11 -5.09 -10.43
C HIS A 55 1.39 -5.52 -11.15
N ASP A 56 1.38 -6.70 -11.75
CA ASP A 56 2.44 -7.11 -12.66
C ASP A 56 2.30 -6.31 -13.98
N PRO A 57 3.28 -5.48 -14.38
CA PRO A 57 3.16 -4.67 -15.59
C PRO A 57 3.18 -5.51 -16.88
N THR A 58 3.60 -6.77 -16.81
CA THR A 58 3.71 -7.66 -17.97
C THR A 58 2.44 -8.49 -18.21
N THR A 59 1.53 -8.54 -17.25
CA THR A 59 0.31 -9.37 -17.34
C THR A 59 -0.92 -8.61 -16.84
N ASN A 60 -2.05 -8.80 -17.51
CA ASN A 60 -3.30 -8.20 -17.05
C ASN A 60 -3.87 -8.98 -15.87
N ASN A 61 -4.27 -8.27 -14.81
CA ASN A 61 -5.00 -8.78 -13.65
C ASN A 61 -4.23 -9.70 -12.69
N ILE A 62 -2.89 -9.75 -12.78
CA ILE A 62 -2.08 -10.47 -11.78
C ILE A 62 -1.56 -9.48 -10.73
N LEU A 63 -1.75 -9.85 -9.47
CA LEU A 63 -1.23 -9.15 -8.31
C LEU A 63 -0.03 -9.92 -7.75
N GLN A 64 1.06 -9.19 -7.52
CA GLN A 64 2.29 -9.70 -6.93
C GLN A 64 2.46 -9.14 -5.52
N LEU A 65 2.83 -10.01 -4.58
CA LEU A 65 3.08 -9.61 -3.20
C LEU A 65 4.32 -8.71 -3.12
N VAL A 66 4.17 -7.54 -2.51
CA VAL A 66 5.26 -6.61 -2.20
C VAL A 66 5.98 -7.10 -0.94
N LYS A 67 7.27 -7.43 -1.06
CA LYS A 67 8.09 -7.95 0.05
C LYS A 67 9.10 -6.93 0.54
N ALA A 68 9.48 -5.97 -0.29
CA ALA A 68 10.40 -4.89 0.03
C ALA A 68 9.97 -3.59 -0.65
N THR A 69 10.44 -2.45 -0.13
CA THR A 69 10.19 -1.13 -0.75
C THR A 69 10.83 -1.01 -2.14
N SER A 70 11.87 -1.80 -2.42
CA SER A 70 12.47 -1.92 -3.76
C SER A 70 11.55 -2.53 -4.81
N ASP A 71 10.47 -3.23 -4.39
CA ASP A 71 9.52 -3.80 -5.34
C ASP A 71 8.57 -2.73 -5.90
N ILE A 72 8.48 -1.56 -5.27
CA ILE A 72 7.58 -0.47 -5.64
C ILE A 72 8.30 0.49 -6.58
N GLN A 73 7.64 0.84 -7.67
CA GLN A 73 8.16 1.71 -8.72
C GLN A 73 7.33 2.98 -8.85
N GLU A 74 7.89 3.96 -9.54
CA GLU A 74 7.20 5.22 -9.76
C GLU A 74 6.04 5.04 -10.73
N GLY A 75 4.84 5.45 -10.30
CA GLY A 75 3.61 5.27 -11.05
C GLY A 75 2.88 3.94 -10.82
N ASP A 76 3.36 3.10 -9.90
CA ASP A 76 2.59 1.94 -9.39
C ASP A 76 1.24 2.37 -8.76
#